data_AF-A0A8S3D0G3-F1
#
_entry.id   AF-A0A8S3D0G3-F1
#
_cell.length_a   1.000
_cell.length_b   1.000
_cell.length_c   1.000
_cell.angle_alpha   90.00
_cell.angle_beta   90.00
_cell.angle_gamma   90.00
#
_symmetry.space_group_name_H-M   'P 1'
#
loop_
_entity.id
_entity.type
_entity.pdbx_description
1 polymer ?
#
loop_
_entity_poly.entity_id
_entity_poly.type
_entity_poly.pdbx_seq_one_letter_code
_entity_poly.pdbx_strand_id
1 'polypeptide(L)' 'SNDIRNLDKFEFNIDIPHDVDRVDFVLRYRVNGQEHWDNNSGKNYALETESAYTPKTTISLPHDCSFDEMRFY' A
#
# COMPACT_ATOMS: atom_id res chain seq x y z
N SER A 1 4.42 -19.18 28.78
CA SER A 1 3.82 -17.95 29.31
C SER A 1 3.82 -16.95 28.18
N ASN A 2 2.67 -16.65 27.58
CA ASN A 2 2.54 -15.60 26.56
C ASN A 2 2.42 -14.26 27.27
N ASP A 3 3.51 -13.83 27.91
CA ASP A 3 3.55 -12.55 28.59
C ASP A 3 3.76 -11.45 27.54
N ILE A 4 2.65 -10.88 27.09
CA ILE A 4 2.61 -9.80 26.09
C ILE A 4 3.38 -8.54 26.53
N ARG A 5 3.78 -8.45 27.80
CA ARG A 5 4.58 -7.32 28.34
C ARG A 5 6.04 -7.36 27.91
N ASN A 6 6.52 -8.46 27.33
CA ASN A 6 7.87 -8.59 26.80
C ASN A 6 7.88 -8.66 25.26
N LEU A 7 6.96 -7.91 24.63
CA LEU A 7 6.87 -7.77 23.18
C LEU A 7 7.26 -6.34 22.81
N ASP A 8 8.12 -6.24 21.81
CA ASP A 8 8.38 -4.98 21.12
C ASP A 8 7.38 -4.81 19.97
N LYS A 9 6.96 -3.57 19.72
CA LYS A 9 6.12 -3.20 18.59
C LYS A 9 6.96 -2.42 17.57
N PHE A 10 6.94 -2.88 16.33
CA PHE A 10 7.56 -2.19 15.21
C PHE A 10 6.48 -1.80 14.20
N GLU A 11 6.64 -0.62 13.62
CA GLU A 11 5.73 -0.07 12.61
C GLU A 11 6.54 0.33 11.38
N PHE A 12 5.95 0.16 10.20
CA PHE A 12 6.51 0.58 8.93
C PHE A 12 5.39 1.11 8.04
N ASN A 13 5.74 2.01 7.12
CA ASN A 13 4.84 2.49 6.08
C ASN A 13 5.36 1.99 4.73
N ILE A 14 4.44 1.59 3.85
CA ILE A 14 4.74 1.25 2.46
C ILE A 14 3.99 2.24 1.59
N ASP A 15 4.72 2.99 0.77
CA ASP A 15 4.13 3.80 -0.28
C ASP A 15 3.77 2.88 -1.45
N ILE A 16 2.48 2.81 -1.78
CA ILE A 16 1.99 1.97 -2.88
C ILE A 16 1.92 2.80 -4.15
N PRO A 17 2.64 2.42 -5.22
CA PRO A 17 2.51 3.10 -6.51
C PRO A 17 1.06 3.05 -7.02
N HIS A 18 0.60 4.14 -7.65
CA HIS A 18 -0.79 4.28 -8.11
C HIS A 18 -1.19 3.30 -9.22
N ASP A 19 -0.22 2.66 -9.87
CA ASP A 19 -0.36 1.72 -10.97
C ASP A 19 -0.21 0.25 -10.52
N VAL A 20 -0.20 0.00 -9.22
CA VAL A 20 -0.10 -1.35 -8.65
C VAL A 20 -1.39 -1.72 -7.94
N ASP A 21 -2.05 -2.75 -8.47
CA ASP A 21 -3.29 -3.29 -7.89
C ASP A 21 -3.04 -4.20 -6.68
N ARG A 22 -1.81 -4.74 -6.55
CA ARG A 22 -1.46 -5.68 -5.48
C ARG A 22 0.02 -5.66 -5.12
N VAL A 23 0.30 -5.67 -3.83
CA VAL A 23 1.64 -5.84 -3.25
C VAL A 23 1.66 -7.06 -2.34
N ASP A 24 2.54 -8.02 -2.64
CA ASP A 24 2.81 -9.15 -1.75
C ASP A 24 4.12 -8.93 -0.97
N PHE A 25 4.09 -9.14 0.34
CA PHE A 25 5.27 -8.99 1.20
C PHE A 25 5.34 -10.06 2.30
N VAL A 26 6.53 -10.20 2.89
CA VAL A 26 6.82 -11.07 4.04
C VAL A 26 7.61 -10.29 5.08
N LEU A 27 7.53 -10.70 6.33
CA LEU A 27 8.30 -10.06 7.40
C LEU A 27 9.57 -10.87 7.67
N ARG A 28 10.70 -10.17 7.77
CA ARG A 28 11.97 -10.74 8.19
C ARG A 28 12.45 -10.07 9.46
N TYR A 29 12.63 -10.86 10.51
CA TYR A 29 13.22 -10.42 11.77
C TYR A 29 14.62 -11.02 11.93
N ARG A 30 15.63 -10.17 12.16
CA ARG A 30 17.03 -10.58 12.37
C ARG A 30 17.47 -10.20 13.77
N VAL A 31 17.93 -11.17 14.56
CA VAL A 31 18.43 -10.95 15.91
C VAL A 31 19.54 -11.94 16.23
N ASN A 32 20.60 -11.49 16.90
CA ASN A 32 21.73 -12.35 17.33
C ASN A 32 22.32 -13.24 16.21
N GLY A 33 22.37 -12.72 14.98
CA GLY A 33 22.87 -13.47 13.81
C GLY A 33 21.92 -14.53 13.24
N GLN A 34 20.70 -14.65 13.77
CA GLN A 34 19.66 -15.54 13.26
C GLN A 34 18.60 -14.76 12.48
N GLU A 35 17.95 -15.45 11.54
CA GLU A 35 16.83 -14.92 10.78
C GLU A 35 15.56 -15.71 11.06
N HIS A 36 14.48 -14.97 11.23
CA HIS A 36 13.13 -15.50 11.33
C HIS A 36 12.30 -14.87 10.22
N TRP A 37 11.55 -15.70 9.50
CA TRP A 37 10.71 -15.28 8.40
C TRP A 37 9.26 -15.61 8.74
N ASP A 38 8.40 -14.59 8.64
CA ASP A 38 6.96 -14.77 8.65
C ASP A 38 6.43 -14.50 7.24
N ASN A 39 6.06 -15.60 6.59
CA ASN A 39 5.48 -15.61 5.26
C ASN A 39 4.03 -16.08 5.28
N ASN A 40 3.34 -15.96 6.42
CA ASN A 40 1.95 -16.38 6.58
C ASN A 40 1.74 -17.84 6.11
N SER A 41 2.60 -18.76 6.56
CA SER A 41 2.59 -20.18 6.13
C SER A 41 2.73 -20.38 4.62
N GLY A 42 3.55 -19.55 3.96
CA GLY A 42 3.82 -19.58 2.51
C GLY A 42 2.79 -18.83 1.65
N LYS A 43 1.79 -18.18 2.26
CA LYS A 43 0.79 -17.37 1.53
C LYS A 43 1.21 -15.92 1.33
N ASN A 44 2.20 -15.45 2.10
CA ASN A 44 2.60 -14.06 2.23
C ASN A 44 1.45 -13.17 2.72
N TYR A 45 1.75 -11.89 2.93
CA TYR A 45 0.76 -10.85 3.16
C TYR A 45 0.49 -10.12 1.86
N ALA A 46 -0.79 -9.88 1.54
CA ALA A 46 -1.22 -9.17 0.35
C ALA A 46 -1.90 -7.86 0.73
N LEU A 47 -1.48 -6.77 0.11
CA LEU A 47 -2.18 -5.49 0.08
C LEU A 47 -2.78 -5.34 -1.31
N GLU A 48 -4.10 -5.32 -1.41
CA GLU A 48 -4.81 -5.06 -2.65
C GLU A 48 -5.29 -3.62 -2.62
N THR A 49 -4.96 -2.85 -3.65
CA THR A 49 -5.58 -1.55 -3.84
C THR A 49 -6.89 -1.82 -4.56
N GLU A 50 -8.01 -1.35 -4.00
CA GLU A 50 -9.23 -1.26 -4.80
C GLU A 50 -8.92 -0.28 -5.92
N SER A 51 -8.66 -0.84 -7.10
CA SER A 51 -8.27 -0.19 -8.35
C SER A 51 -8.70 1.26 -8.33
N ALA A 52 -7.70 2.15 -8.38
CA ALA A 52 -7.80 3.60 -8.34
C ALA A 52 -9.24 4.07 -8.59
N TYR A 53 -9.86 4.69 -7.59
CA TYR A 53 -11.05 5.52 -7.80
C TYR A 53 -10.75 6.42 -8.99
N THR A 54 -11.19 6.04 -10.19
CA THR A 54 -11.20 6.94 -11.33
C THR A 54 -12.20 7.98 -10.89
N PRO A 55 -11.81 9.23 -10.58
CA PRO A 55 -12.83 10.26 -10.47
C PRO A 55 -13.54 10.21 -11.83
N LYS A 56 -14.80 9.77 -11.83
CA LYS A 56 -15.71 9.97 -12.96
C LYS A 56 -16.05 11.46 -12.99
N THR A 57 -15.05 12.30 -13.17
CA THR A 57 -15.22 13.66 -13.66
C THR A 57 -15.32 13.58 -15.17
N THR A 58 -16.40 12.96 -15.67
CA THR A 58 -16.99 13.45 -16.92
C THR A 58 -17.56 14.82 -16.59
N ILE A 59 -16.69 15.83 -16.52
CA ILE A 59 -17.13 17.21 -16.59
C ILE A 59 -17.44 17.41 -18.05
N SER A 60 -18.72 17.40 -18.40
CA SER A 60 -19.17 17.91 -19.69
C SER A 60 -18.76 19.38 -19.74
N LEU A 61 -17.63 19.66 -20.37
CA LEU A 61 -17.23 21.03 -20.64
C LEU A 61 -18.28 21.64 -21.57
N PRO A 62 -18.82 22.84 -21.29
CA PRO A 62 -19.48 23.59 -22.33
C PRO A 62 -18.50 23.76 -23.49
N HIS A 63 -19.03 23.70 -24.72
CA HIS A 63 -18.30 23.48 -25.98
C HIS A 63 -17.18 24.51 -26.30
N ASP A 64 -16.96 25.50 -25.42
CA ASP A 64 -16.02 26.61 -25.57
C ASP A 64 -14.87 26.64 -24.54
N CYS A 65 -14.75 25.66 -23.63
CA CYS A 65 -13.61 25.62 -22.70
C CYS A 65 -12.37 24.95 -23.34
N SER A 66 -11.30 25.74 -23.54
CA SER A 66 -9.99 25.24 -23.99
C SER A 66 -9.30 24.41 -22.92
N PHE A 67 -8.62 23.34 -23.35
CA PHE A 67 -7.86 22.42 -22.49
C PHE A 67 -6.71 23.10 -21.71
N ASP A 68 -6.27 24.27 -22.16
CA ASP A 68 -5.14 25.00 -21.57
C ASP A 68 -5.46 25.70 -20.22
N GLU A 69 -6.73 25.78 -19.83
CA GLU A 69 -7.15 26.43 -18.57
C GLU A 69 -7.25 25.47 -17.37
N MET A 70 -7.05 24.16 -17.58
CA MET A 70 -7.18 23.18 -16.51
C MET A 70 -5.90 23.08 -15.67
N ARG A 71 -5.80 23.88 -14.59
CA ARG A 71 -4.77 23.71 -13.57
C ARG A 71 -5.25 22.72 -12.51
N PHE A 72 -4.57 21.57 -12.42
CA PHE A 72 -4.68 20.67 -11.28
C PHE A 72 -3.86 21.28 -10.12
N TYR A 73 -4.52 21.66 -9.04
CA TYR A 73 -3.89 22.00 -7.76
C TYR A 73 -3.87 20.78 -6.85
#